data_AF-A0A9E2U891-F1
#
_entry.id   AF-A0A9E2U891-F1
#
_cell.length_a   1.000
_cell.length_b   1.000
_cell.length_c   1.000
_cell.angle_alpha   90.00
_cell.angle_beta   90.00
_cell.angle_gamma   90.00
#
_symmetry.space_group_name_H-M   'P 1'
#
loop_
_entity.id
_entity.type
_entity.pdbx_description
1 polymer ?
#
loop_
_entity_poly.entity_id
_entity_poly.type
_entity_poly.pdbx_seq_one_letter_code
_entity_poly.pdbx_strand_id
1 'polypeptide(L)'
;PHGGLLIAFAESILGEDEVALAEARNAVQAALGPAGLVDAAAVVGLFNAIDRVADATGIPLELEKAAASADFRAALGLDRFAVTDRS
;
A
#
# COMPACT_ATOMS: atom_id res chain seq x y z
N PRO A 1 -11.63 2.39 -14.96
CA PRO A 1 -13.03 2.17 -14.49
C PRO A 1 -13.14 1.41 -13.15
N HIS A 2 -12.24 0.47 -12.84
CA HIS A 2 -12.34 -0.39 -11.63
C HIS A 2 -11.48 0.06 -10.43
N GLY A 3 -11.01 1.30 -10.41
CA GLY A 3 -10.07 1.78 -9.37
C GLY A 3 -10.60 1.64 -7.94
N GLY A 4 -11.84 2.08 -7.68
CA GLY A 4 -12.44 1.96 -6.35
C GLY A 4 -12.61 0.52 -5.86
N LEU A 5 -12.88 -0.41 -6.80
CA LEU A 5 -13.00 -1.83 -6.50
C LEU A 5 -11.63 -2.44 -6.13
N LEU A 6 -10.56 -2.06 -6.84
CA LEU A 6 -9.20 -2.50 -6.53
C LEU A 6 -8.72 -1.96 -5.18
N ILE A 7 -9.05 -0.70 -4.87
CA ILE A 7 -8.77 -0.07 -3.57
C ILE A 7 -9.49 -0.82 -2.45
N ALA A 8 -10.80 -1.05 -2.59
CA ALA A 8 -11.57 -1.78 -1.58
C ALA A 8 -11.03 -3.20 -1.34
N PHE A 9 -10.59 -3.89 -2.40
CA PHE A 9 -9.95 -5.19 -2.24
C PHE A 9 -8.61 -5.11 -1.50
N ALA A 10 -7.74 -4.15 -1.84
CA ALA A 10 -6.48 -3.94 -1.15
C ALA A 10 -6.68 -3.60 0.34
N GLU A 11 -7.63 -2.73 0.66
CA GLU A 11 -7.99 -2.36 2.04
C GLU A 11 -8.53 -3.57 2.82
N SER A 12 -9.43 -4.35 2.22
CA SER A 12 -10.02 -5.53 2.86
C SER A 12 -8.99 -6.62 3.20
N ILE A 13 -7.90 -6.74 2.42
CA ILE A 13 -6.81 -7.68 2.69
C ILE A 13 -6.01 -7.29 3.94
N LEU A 14 -5.90 -6.00 4.23
CA LEU A 14 -5.13 -5.49 5.37
C LEU A 14 -5.94 -5.47 6.68
N GLY A 15 -7.26 -5.65 6.60
CA GLY A 15 -8.17 -5.73 7.75
C GLY A 15 -8.39 -7.15 8.26
N GLU A 16 -9.27 -7.27 9.27
CA GLU A 16 -9.66 -8.54 9.89
C GLU A 16 -11.10 -8.97 9.52
N ASP A 17 -11.79 -8.19 8.67
CA ASP A 17 -13.16 -8.48 8.24
C ASP A 17 -13.17 -9.47 7.07
N GLU A 18 -13.34 -10.75 7.40
CA GLU A 18 -13.40 -11.83 6.41
C GLU A 18 -14.59 -11.70 5.44
N VAL A 19 -15.70 -11.12 5.88
CA VAL A 19 -16.89 -10.92 5.03
C VAL A 19 -16.59 -9.86 3.98
N ALA A 20 -16.06 -8.72 4.40
CA ALA A 20 -15.66 -7.64 3.50
C ALA A 20 -14.60 -8.13 2.48
N LEU A 21 -13.64 -8.95 2.93
CA LEU A 21 -12.64 -9.54 2.05
C LEU A 21 -13.27 -10.49 1.00
N ALA A 22 -14.21 -11.33 1.41
CA ALA A 22 -14.91 -12.24 0.50
C ALA A 22 -15.73 -11.46 -0.55
N GLU A 23 -16.44 -10.41 -0.14
CA GLU A 23 -17.22 -9.55 -1.02
C GLU A 23 -16.34 -8.82 -2.04
N ALA A 24 -15.25 -8.19 -1.57
CA ALA A 24 -14.33 -7.47 -2.45
C ALA A 24 -13.63 -8.42 -3.44
N ARG A 25 -13.21 -9.61 -3.00
CA ARG A 25 -12.65 -10.65 -3.88
C ARG A 25 -13.63 -11.05 -4.98
N ASN A 26 -14.89 -11.29 -4.62
CA ASN A 26 -15.93 -11.67 -5.58
C ASN A 26 -16.20 -10.55 -6.59
N ALA A 27 -16.21 -9.29 -6.14
CA ALA A 27 -16.36 -8.14 -7.01
C ALA A 27 -15.22 -8.03 -8.03
N VAL A 28 -13.96 -8.20 -7.59
CA VAL A 28 -12.78 -8.23 -8.48
C VAL A 28 -12.88 -9.36 -9.49
N GLN A 29 -13.23 -10.57 -9.05
CA GLN A 29 -13.38 -11.70 -9.95
C GLN A 29 -14.47 -11.47 -11.00
N ALA A 30 -15.60 -10.88 -10.60
CA ALA A 30 -16.69 -10.59 -11.52
C ALA A 30 -16.31 -9.52 -12.55
N ALA A 31 -15.53 -8.50 -12.16
CA ALA A 31 -15.17 -7.39 -13.02
C ALA A 31 -13.96 -7.69 -13.94
N LEU A 32 -12.97 -8.44 -13.45
CA LEU A 32 -11.67 -8.62 -14.13
C LEU A 32 -11.37 -10.09 -14.48
N GLY A 33 -12.23 -11.03 -14.05
CA GLY A 33 -12.02 -12.45 -14.25
C GLY A 33 -10.96 -13.07 -13.32
N PRO A 34 -10.76 -14.39 -13.40
CA PRO A 34 -9.82 -15.11 -12.52
C PRO A 34 -8.37 -14.61 -12.62
N ALA A 35 -7.87 -14.35 -13.84
CA ALA A 35 -6.51 -13.85 -14.04
C ALA A 35 -6.34 -12.45 -13.43
N GLY A 36 -7.31 -11.55 -13.66
CA GLY A 36 -7.27 -10.21 -13.08
C GLY A 36 -7.34 -10.20 -11.55
N LEU A 37 -8.09 -11.13 -10.94
CA LEU A 37 -8.07 -11.32 -9.48
C LEU A 37 -6.68 -11.76 -8.99
N VAL A 38 -6.05 -12.71 -9.68
CA VAL A 38 -4.70 -13.19 -9.31
C VAL A 38 -3.68 -12.05 -9.41
N ASP A 39 -3.71 -11.28 -10.49
CA ASP A 39 -2.81 -10.14 -10.67
C ASP A 39 -3.02 -9.07 -9.59
N ALA A 40 -4.27 -8.74 -9.27
CA ALA A 40 -4.58 -7.80 -8.20
C ALA A 40 -4.07 -8.29 -6.83
N ALA A 41 -4.28 -9.57 -6.51
CA ALA A 41 -3.80 -10.17 -5.27
C ALA A 41 -2.26 -10.20 -5.22
N ALA A 42 -1.59 -10.46 -6.34
CA ALA A 42 -0.13 -10.44 -6.45
C ALA A 42 0.44 -9.04 -6.18
N VAL A 43 -0.19 -7.99 -6.72
CA VAL A 43 0.21 -6.59 -6.46
C VAL A 43 0.05 -6.26 -4.97
N VAL A 44 -1.09 -6.60 -4.35
CA VAL A 44 -1.30 -6.35 -2.92
C VAL A 44 -0.26 -7.09 -2.07
N GLY A 45 -0.01 -8.37 -2.35
CA GLY A 45 0.98 -9.17 -1.65
C GLY A 45 2.41 -8.63 -1.82
N LEU A 46 2.75 -8.15 -3.01
CA LEU A 46 4.06 -7.55 -3.28
C LEU A 46 4.29 -6.30 -2.43
N PHE A 47 3.35 -5.34 -2.44
CA PHE A 47 3.47 -4.12 -1.64
C PHE A 47 3.49 -4.41 -0.14
N ASN A 48 2.65 -5.33 0.33
CA ASN A 48 2.67 -5.76 1.73
C ASN A 48 4.02 -6.37 2.17
N ALA A 49 4.76 -6.98 1.25
CA ALA A 49 6.08 -7.54 1.53
C ALA A 49 7.19 -6.48 1.46
N ILE A 50 7.25 -5.68 0.38
CA ILE A 50 8.36 -4.74 0.18
C ILE A 50 8.32 -3.59 1.17
N ASP A 51 7.13 -3.16 1.62
CA ASP A 51 7.00 -2.11 2.64
C ASP A 51 7.64 -2.57 3.96
N ARG A 52 7.41 -3.82 4.36
CA ARG A 52 8.06 -4.40 5.55
C ARG A 52 9.58 -4.51 5.40
N VAL A 53 10.07 -4.83 4.20
CA VAL A 53 11.52 -4.87 3.94
C VAL A 53 12.12 -3.47 4.03
N ALA A 54 11.45 -2.46 3.46
CA ALA A 54 11.86 -1.07 3.54
C ALA A 54 11.91 -0.59 5.00
N ASP A 55 10.87 -0.86 5.78
CA ASP A 55 10.80 -0.53 7.21
C ASP A 55 11.89 -1.24 8.03
N ALA A 56 12.11 -2.53 7.78
CA ALA A 56 13.09 -3.32 8.51
C ALA A 56 14.55 -2.91 8.22
N THR A 57 14.80 -2.36 7.03
CA THR A 57 16.15 -1.96 6.59
C THR A 57 16.40 -0.47 6.76
N GLY A 58 15.37 0.34 6.99
CA GLY A 58 15.47 1.79 7.10
C GLY A 58 15.89 2.45 5.79
N ILE A 59 15.42 1.93 4.64
CA ILE A 59 15.78 2.49 3.34
C ILE A 59 15.37 3.99 3.25
N PRO A 60 16.28 4.89 2.84
CA PRO A 60 15.96 6.32 2.81
C PRO A 60 15.01 6.66 1.67
N LEU A 61 14.24 7.72 1.86
CA LEU A 61 13.41 8.29 0.81
C LEU A 61 14.27 8.94 -0.28
N GLU A 62 13.97 8.65 -1.54
CA GLU A 62 14.63 9.30 -2.68
C GLU A 62 14.41 10.82 -2.67
N LEU A 63 15.42 11.59 -3.09
CA LEU A 63 15.41 13.05 -3.00
C LEU A 63 14.18 13.68 -3.67
N GLU A 64 13.79 13.19 -4.85
CA GLU A 64 12.62 13.68 -5.57
C GLU A 64 11.32 13.45 -4.79
N LYS A 65 11.15 12.25 -4.19
CA LYS A 65 9.98 11.92 -3.37
C LYS A 65 9.99 12.72 -2.06
N ALA A 66 11.17 12.97 -1.49
CA ALA A 66 11.34 13.79 -0.31
C ALA A 66 10.90 15.24 -0.55
N ALA A 67 11.24 15.80 -1.72
CA ALA A 67 10.76 17.12 -2.13
C ALA A 67 9.24 17.12 -2.40
N ALA A 68 8.74 16.15 -3.17
CA ALA A 68 7.32 16.09 -3.55
C ALA A 68 6.36 15.91 -2.38
N SER A 69 6.80 15.29 -1.28
CA SER A 69 6.00 15.05 -0.08
C SER A 69 6.33 15.96 1.11
N ALA A 70 7.17 16.99 0.93
CA ALA A 70 7.63 17.86 2.01
C ALA A 70 6.48 18.52 2.78
N ASP A 71 5.56 19.18 2.08
CA ASP A 71 4.42 19.87 2.69
C ASP A 71 3.51 18.91 3.47
N PHE A 72 3.28 17.71 2.91
CA PHE A 72 2.48 16.67 3.54
C PHE A 72 3.13 16.12 4.81
N ARG A 73 4.43 15.86 4.79
CA ARG A 73 5.17 15.41 5.98
C ARG A 73 5.19 16.48 7.06
N ALA A 74 5.37 17.74 6.70
CA ALA A 74 5.33 18.86 7.62
C ALA A 74 3.95 19.00 8.28
N ALA A 75 2.87 18.92 7.48
CA ALA A 75 1.49 18.98 7.98
C ALA A 75 1.15 17.85 8.97
N LEU A 76 1.72 16.66 8.75
CA LEU A 76 1.56 15.50 9.64
C LEU A 76 2.58 15.48 10.79
N GLY A 77 3.52 16.42 10.84
CA GLY A 77 4.57 16.48 11.84
C GLY A 77 5.50 15.27 11.80
N LEU A 78 5.75 14.70 10.62
CA LEU A 78 6.58 13.50 10.45
C LEU A 78 8.08 13.79 10.51
N ASP A 79 8.49 15.03 10.28
CA ASP A 79 9.91 15.42 10.31
C ASP A 79 10.54 15.21 11.71
N ARG A 80 9.73 15.11 12.78
CA ARG A 80 10.18 14.76 14.14
C ARG A 80 10.72 13.34 14.28
N PHE A 81 10.44 12.48 13.30
CA PHE A 81 10.89 11.09 13.24
C PHE A 81 12.06 10.90 12.27
N ALA A 82 12.60 11.98 11.69
CA ALA A 82 13.75 11.89 10.81
C ALA A 82 14.92 11.23 11.56
N VAL A 83 15.42 10.12 11.03
CA VAL A 83 16.62 9.47 11.54
C VAL A 83 17.79 10.37 11.20
N THR A 84 18.40 10.98 12.22
CA THR A 84 19.67 11.69 12.06
C THR A 84 20.73 10.68 11.65
N ASP A 85 21.43 10.95 10.55
CA ASP A 85 22.53 10.13 10.06
C ASP A 85 23.49 9.80 11.22
N ARG A 86 23.74 8.50 11.46
CA ARG A 86 24.69 8.11 12.50
C ARG A 86 26.09 8.38 11.96
N SER A 87 26.61 9.55 12.32
CA SER A 87 28.01 9.96 12.15
C SER A 87 28.99 8.92 12.68
#